data_AF-A0A7V9UKM3-F1
#
_entry.id   AF-A0A7V9UKM3-F1
#
_cell.length_a   1.000
_cell.length_b   1.000
_cell.length_c   1.000
_cell.angle_alpha   90.00
_cell.angle_beta   90.00
_cell.angle_gamma   90.00
#
_symmetry.space_group_name_H-M   'P 1'
#
loop_
_entity.id
_entity.type
_entity.pdbx_description
1 polymer ?
#
loop_
_entity_poly.entity_id
_entity_poly.type
_entity_poly.pdbx_seq_one_letter_code
_entity_poly.pdbx_strand_id
1 'polypeptide(L)' 'AIAATGAGIDVLRASYLGAVEQGKISSSGNKVVENEGVITGQDAQAGKAAAEFIKAIAQHRHWSRETKDQVPA' A
#
# COMPACT_ATOMS: atom_id res chain seq x y z
N ALA A 1 -8.12 -3.28 2.86
CA ALA A 1 -7.04 -2.65 2.09
C ALA A 1 -6.81 -1.23 2.62
N ILE A 2 -5.69 -0.61 2.27
CA ILE A 2 -5.33 0.79 2.57
C ILE A 2 -4.84 1.41 1.27
N ALA A 3 -5.24 2.64 0.94
CA ALA A 3 -4.76 3.35 -0.24
C ALA A 3 -4.36 4.79 0.11
N ALA A 4 -3.26 5.26 -0.46
CA ALA A 4 -2.75 6.62 -0.26
C ALA A 4 -2.13 7.17 -1.55
N THR A 5 -2.37 8.45 -1.83
CA THR A 5 -1.75 9.20 -2.93
C THR A 5 -1.21 10.53 -2.42
N GLY A 6 -0.26 11.13 -3.15
CA GLY A 6 0.36 12.41 -2.78
C GLY A 6 0.80 12.45 -1.31
N ALA A 7 0.46 13.53 -0.60
CA ALA A 7 0.81 13.72 0.81
C ALA A 7 0.27 12.64 1.77
N GLY A 8 -0.78 11.89 1.38
CA GLY A 8 -1.26 10.76 2.17
C GLY A 8 -0.23 9.63 2.30
N ILE A 9 0.71 9.55 1.34
CA ILE A 9 1.81 8.60 1.38
C ILE A 9 2.78 8.93 2.51
N ASP A 10 2.98 10.21 2.83
CA ASP A 10 3.86 10.61 3.93
C ASP A 10 3.29 10.19 5.28
N VAL A 11 1.97 10.30 5.46
CA VAL A 11 1.26 9.77 6.64
C VAL A 11 1.42 8.26 6.74
N LEU A 12 1.26 7.56 5.62
CA LEU A 12 1.43 6.10 5.58
C LEU A 12 2.87 5.70 5.90
N ARG A 13 3.86 6.45 5.41
CA ARG A 13 5.28 6.22 5.69
C ARG A 13 5.60 6.41 7.18
N ALA A 14 5.03 7.44 7.80
CA ALA A 14 5.23 7.72 9.22
C ALA A 14 4.52 6.73 10.16
N SER A 15 3.44 6.09 9.71
CA SER A 15 2.60 5.21 10.54
C SER A 15 2.82 3.71 10.31
N TYR A 16 3.30 3.31 9.13
CA TYR A 16 3.42 1.91 8.73
C TYR A 16 4.84 1.55 8.28
N LEU A 17 5.71 1.31 9.26
CA LEU A 17 7.14 0.98 9.07
C LEU A 17 7.36 -0.20 8.11
N GLY A 18 6.50 -1.22 8.14
CA GLY A 18 6.61 -2.42 7.31
C GLY A 18 6.43 -2.21 5.80
N ALA A 19 5.78 -1.13 5.35
CA ALA A 19 5.75 -0.80 3.90
C ALA A 19 6.97 -0.01 3.44
N VAL A 20 7.59 0.76 4.35
CA VAL A 20 8.70 1.66 4.03
C VAL A 20 9.99 0.87 3.80
N GLU A 21 10.22 -0.18 4.58
CA GLU A 21 11.46 -0.98 4.49
C GLU A 21 11.59 -1.80 3.20
N GLN A 22 10.49 -2.03 2.47
CA GLN A 22 10.53 -2.90 1.28
C GLN A 22 10.70 -2.16 -0.05
N GLY A 23 10.83 -0.82 -0.06
CA GLY A 23 10.90 -0.06 -1.32
C GLY A 23 9.60 -0.15 -2.15
N LYS A 24 8.48 -0.49 -1.50
CA LYS A 24 7.18 -0.78 -2.13
C LYS A 24 6.20 0.40 -2.08
N ILE A 25 6.67 1.55 -1.63
CA ILE A 25 5.95 2.82 -1.75
C ILE A 25 6.43 3.49 -3.03
N SER A 26 5.50 3.90 -3.89
CA SER A 26 5.85 4.59 -5.14
C SER A 26 6.62 5.88 -4.83
N SER A 27 7.92 5.92 -5.18
CA SER A 27 8.81 7.03 -4.85
C SER A 27 8.66 8.24 -5.79
N SER A 28 8.07 8.06 -6.96
CA SER A 28 7.86 9.12 -7.97
C SER A 28 7.08 8.60 -9.18
N GLY A 29 6.25 9.45 -9.77
CA GLY A 29 5.59 9.21 -11.06
C GLY A 29 4.16 8.67 -10.96
N ASN A 30 3.52 8.54 -12.12
CA ASN A 30 2.10 8.16 -12.27
C ASN A 30 1.86 6.63 -12.10
N LYS A 31 2.78 5.93 -11.44
CA LYS A 31 2.71 4.48 -11.23
C LYS A 31 2.06 4.19 -9.88
N VAL A 32 1.02 3.36 -9.94
CA VAL A 32 0.40 2.74 -8.76
C VAL A 32 1.20 1.50 -8.38
N VAL A 33 1.53 1.37 -7.10
CA VAL A 33 2.15 0.19 -6.51
C VAL A 33 1.16 -0.42 -5.53
N GLU A 34 0.88 -1.71 -5.67
CA GLU A 34 0.10 -2.51 -4.73
C GLU A 34 1.05 -3.49 -4.04
N ASN A 35 0.92 -3.59 -2.72
CA ASN A 35 1.64 -4.56 -1.93
C ASN A 35 0.79 -5.02 -0.75
N GLU A 36 0.33 -6.26 -0.80
CA GLU A 36 -0.44 -6.90 0.26
C GLU A 36 -1.64 -6.05 0.69
N GLY A 37 -2.29 -5.37 -0.24
CA GLY A 37 -3.44 -4.51 0.01
C GLY A 37 -3.12 -3.12 0.51
N VAL A 38 -1.86 -2.69 0.42
CA VAL A 38 -1.44 -1.30 0.57
C VAL A 38 -1.16 -0.75 -0.82
N ILE A 39 -1.97 0.21 -1.25
CA ILE A 39 -1.90 0.82 -2.59
C ILE A 39 -1.33 2.22 -2.45
N THR A 40 -0.27 2.53 -3.19
CA THR A 40 0.36 3.86 -3.19
C THR A 40 0.60 4.38 -4.59
N GLY A 41 0.55 5.70 -4.77
CA GLY A 41 0.96 6.35 -6.01
C GLY A 41 1.18 7.85 -5.81
N GLN A 42 2.43 8.30 -5.93
CA GLN A 42 2.82 9.69 -5.65
C GLN A 42 2.08 10.67 -6.57
N ASP A 43 2.18 10.46 -7.88
CA ASP A 43 1.55 11.28 -8.91
C ASP A 43 0.47 10.49 -9.67
N ALA A 44 -0.02 9.41 -9.06
CA ALA A 44 -1.02 8.56 -9.68
C ALA A 44 -2.37 9.26 -9.73
N GLN A 45 -3.05 9.19 -10.89
CA GLN A 45 -4.44 9.60 -10.98
C GLN A 45 -5.30 8.80 -9.99
N ALA A 46 -6.14 9.50 -9.23
CA ALA A 46 -6.97 8.91 -8.18
C ALA A 46 -7.81 7.73 -8.70
N GLY A 47 -8.33 7.81 -9.94
CA GLY A 47 -9.09 6.72 -10.56
C GLY A 47 -8.29 5.41 -10.70
N LYS A 48 -6.98 5.49 -10.99
CA LYS A 48 -6.11 4.30 -11.08
C LYS A 48 -5.88 3.68 -9.72
N ALA A 49 -5.62 4.50 -8.70
CA ALA A 49 -5.46 4.03 -7.33
C ALA A 49 -6.78 3.44 -6.78
N ALA A 50 -7.92 4.05 -7.10
CA ALA A 50 -9.24 3.58 -6.70
C ALA A 50 -9.59 2.22 -7.32
N ALA A 51 -9.25 2.00 -8.60
CA ALA A 51 -9.49 0.72 -9.26
C ALA A 51 -8.75 -0.44 -8.55
N GLU A 52 -7.48 -0.24 -8.19
CA GLU A 52 -6.72 -1.24 -7.44
C GLU A 52 -7.22 -1.39 -6.00
N PHE A 53 -7.61 -0.29 -5.35
CA PHE A 53 -8.20 -0.32 -4.02
C PHE A 53 -9.50 -1.14 -3.98
N ILE A 54 -10.38 -0.99 -5.00
CA ILE A 54 -11.63 -1.77 -5.12
C ILE A 54 -11.33 -3.27 -5.23
N LYS A 55 -10.34 -3.65 -6.07
CA LYS A 55 -9.91 -5.06 -6.18
C LYS A 55 -9.39 -5.61 -4.85
N ALA A 56 -8.67 -4.78 -4.10
CA ALA A 56 -8.10 -5.15 -2.82
C ALA A 56 -9.17 -5.30 -1.72
N ILE A 57 -10.17 -4.42 -1.65
CA ILE A 57 -11.28 -4.57 -0.69
C ILE A 57 -12.22 -5.74 -1.07
N ALA A 58 -12.34 -6.07 -2.36
CA ALA A 58 -13.13 -7.21 -2.82
C ALA A 58 -12.60 -8.56 -2.30
N GLN A 59 -11.31 -8.63 -1.93
CA GLN A 59 -10.71 -9.79 -1.27
C GLN A 59 -11.08 -9.90 0.22
N HIS A 60 -11.88 -8.97 0.76
CA HIS A 60 -12.24 -8.81 2.18
C HIS A 60 -11.04 -8.45 3.08
N ARG A 61 -9.99 -9.25 3.07
CA ARG A 61 -8.74 -9.09 3.84
C ARG A 61 -7.54 -9.48 2.99
N HIS A 62 -6.36 -8.98 3.35
CA HIS A 62 -5.10 -9.52 2.83
C HIS A 62 -4.43 -10.34 3.93
N TRP A 63 -4.74 -11.63 3.93
CA TRP A 63 -4.27 -12.60 4.92
C TRP A 63 -2.75 -12.81 4.88
N SER A 64 -2.08 -12.47 3.78
CA SER A 64 -0.62 -12.48 3.69
C SER A 64 0.07 -11.53 4.68
N ARG A 65 -0.64 -10.54 5.23
CA ARG A 65 -0.12 -9.67 6.29
C ARG A 65 -0.09 -10.36 7.67
N GLU A 66 -0.88 -11.40 7.88
CA GLU A 66 -0.98 -12.11 9.17
C GLU A 66 0.26 -12.94 9.48
N THR A 67 0.93 -13.49 8.46
CA THR A 67 2.05 -14.42 8.62
C THR A 67 3.42 -13.74 8.79
N LYS A 68 3.52 -12.42 8.66
CA LYS A 68 4.80 -11.68 8.81
C LYS A 68 5.28 -11.50 10.25
N ASP A 69 4.42 -11.75 11.25
CA ASP A 69 4.76 -11.66 12.68
C ASP A 69 5.25 -12.98 13.28
N GLN A 70 5.74 -13.94 12.49
CA GLN A 70 6.45 -15.11 13.03
C GLN A 70 7.85 -14.68 13.49
N VAL A 71 7.92 -14.17 14.72
CA VAL A 71 9.17 -14.05 15.47
C VAL A 71 9.81 -15.44 15.61
N PRO A 72 11.11 -15.62 15.31
CA PRO A 72 11.81 -16.86 15.62
C PRO A 72 11.77 -17.13 17.13
N ALA A 73 11.47 -18.37 17.51
CA ALA A 73 11.49 -18.84 18.90
C ALA A 73 12.91 -18.82 19.50
#